data_AF-A0A445C997-F1
#
_entry.id   AF-A0A445C997-F1
#
_cell.length_a   1.000
_cell.length_b   1.000
_cell.length_c   1.000
_cell.angle_alpha   90.00
_cell.angle_beta   90.00
_cell.angle_gamma   90.00
#
_symmetry.space_group_name_H-M   'P 1'
#
loop_
_entity.id
_entity.type
_entity.pdbx_description
1 polymer ?
#
loop_
_entity_poly.entity_id
_entity_poly.type
_entity_poly.pdbx_seq_one_letter_code
_entity_poly.pdbx_strand_id
1 'polypeptide(L)' 'MVIQGEPGAVIRGKKGPGGVTIKKTNQALIIGIYDEPMTPGQCNMIVERLGDYLIDTGL' A
#
# COMPACT_ATOMS: atom_id res chain seq x y z
N MET A 1 5.85 -11.64 5.78
CA MET A 1 5.97 -11.09 7.15
C MET A 1 5.30 -9.73 7.17
N VAL A 2 4.43 -9.45 8.15
CA VAL A 2 3.85 -8.12 8.34
C VAL A 2 4.92 -7.18 8.86
N ILE A 3 5.01 -5.97 8.31
CA ILE A 3 5.92 -4.90 8.75
C ILE A 3 5.11 -3.67 9.16
N GLN A 4 5.78 -2.63 9.65
CA GLN A 4 5.12 -1.40 10.11
C GLN A 4 4.27 -0.76 9.00
N GLY A 5 2.96 -0.77 9.22
CA GLY A 5 1.97 -0.02 8.44
C GLY A 5 1.41 1.17 9.23
N GLU A 6 0.18 1.55 8.91
CA GLU A 6 -0.57 2.60 9.59
C GLU A 6 -1.87 2.04 10.17
N PRO A 7 -2.14 2.18 11.47
CA PRO A 7 -3.35 1.65 12.09
C PRO A 7 -4.62 2.14 11.38
N GLY A 8 -5.43 1.20 10.90
CA GLY A 8 -6.70 1.50 10.23
C GLY A 8 -6.59 2.04 8.80
N ALA A 9 -5.39 2.29 8.27
CA ALA A 9 -5.17 2.90 6.97
C ALA A 9 -4.31 2.04 6.01
N VAL A 10 -3.17 1.51 6.48
CA VAL A 10 -2.19 0.84 5.61
C VAL A 10 -1.67 -0.45 6.23
N ILE A 11 -1.69 -1.54 5.47
CA ILE A 11 -1.02 -2.80 5.80
C ILE A 11 0.17 -2.98 4.87
N ARG A 12 1.33 -3.34 5.43
CA ARG A 12 2.55 -3.60 4.66
C ARG A 12 3.07 -4.99 4.95
N GLY A 13 3.48 -5.69 3.89
CA GLY A 13 4.04 -7.03 3.96
C GLY A 13 5.36 -7.12 3.21
N LYS A 14 6.25 -7.99 3.68
CA LYS A 14 7.53 -8.29 3.05
C LYS A 14 7.69 -9.79 2.80
N LYS A 15 8.22 -10.16 1.63
CA LYS A 15 8.58 -11.54 1.25
C LYS A 15 9.90 -11.50 0.47
N GLY A 16 11.01 -11.79 1.15
CA GLY A 16 12.34 -11.70 0.55
C GLY A 16 12.64 -10.26 0.07
N PRO A 17 13.06 -10.07 -1.20
CA PRO A 17 13.30 -8.75 -1.77
C PRO A 17 12.01 -7.98 -2.10
N GLY A 18 10.94 -8.70 -2.43
CA GLY A 18 9.64 -8.13 -2.73
C GLY A 18 8.74 -7.91 -1.51
N GLY A 19 7.53 -7.41 -1.78
CA GLY A 19 6.54 -7.16 -0.76
C GLY A 19 5.21 -6.67 -1.32
N VAL A 20 4.38 -6.19 -0.40
CA VAL A 20 3.03 -5.72 -0.70
C VAL A 20 2.68 -4.52 0.17
N THR A 21 1.98 -3.55 -0.40
CA THR A 21 1.34 -2.45 0.31
C THR A 21 -0.14 -2.49 0.02
N ILE A 22 -0.95 -2.43 1.07
CA ILE A 22 -2.41 -2.44 0.99
C ILE A 22 -2.91 -1.17 1.67
N LYS A 23 -3.53 -0.27 0.89
CA LYS A 23 -4.19 0.95 1.39
C LYS A 23 -5.70 0.73 1.42
N LYS A 24 -6.30 0.96 2.58
CA LYS A 24 -7.76 0.93 2.77
C LYS A 24 -8.36 2.27 2.32
N THR A 25 -9.42 2.23 1.51
CA THR A 25 -10.31 3.38 1.24
C THR A 25 -11.66 3.17 1.93
N ASN A 26 -12.66 4.02 1.68
CA ASN A 26 -13.99 3.84 2.28
C ASN A 26 -14.70 2.61 1.71
N GLN A 27 -14.50 2.30 0.43
CA GLN A 27 -15.23 1.27 -0.31
C GLN A 27 -14.33 0.20 -0.95
N ALA A 28 -13.00 0.40 -0.99
CA ALA A 28 -12.06 -0.47 -1.69
C ALA A 28 -10.77 -0.72 -0.91
N LEU A 29 -10.00 -1.69 -1.42
CA LEU A 29 -8.62 -1.96 -1.00
C LEU A 29 -7.72 -1.80 -2.22
N ILE A 30 -6.72 -0.92 -2.12
CA ILE A 30 -5.70 -0.77 -3.15
C ILE A 30 -4.52 -1.63 -2.77
N ILE A 31 -4.18 -2.60 -3.63
CA ILE A 31 -3.13 -3.59 -3.39
C ILE A 31 -2.04 -3.36 -4.42
N GLY A 32 -0.85 -2.97 -3.97
CA GLY A 32 0.36 -2.96 -4.79
C GLY A 32 1.31 -4.05 -4.34
N ILE A 33 1.74 -4.90 -5.27
CA ILE A 33 2.78 -5.90 -5.06
C ILE A 33 4.02 -5.42 -5.82
N TYR A 34 5.18 -5.50 -5.18
CA TYR A 34 6.45 -5.15 -5.79
C TYR A 34 7.46 -6.28 -5.64
N ASP A 35 8.40 -6.29 -6.57
CA ASP A 35 9.60 -7.10 -6.51
C ASP A 35 10.81 -6.25 -6.93
N GLU A 36 12.02 -6.77 -6.79
CA GLU A 36 13.23 -6.10 -7.27
C GLU A 36 13.12 -5.74 -8.77
N PRO A 37 13.59 -4.54 -9.19
CA PRO A 37 14.41 -3.58 -8.44
C PRO A 37 13.60 -2.51 -7.69
N MET A 38 12.27 -2.65 -7.58
CA MET A 38 11.43 -1.65 -6.94
C MET A 38 11.58 -1.72 -5.41
N THR A 39 11.78 -0.55 -4.80
CA THR A 39 11.91 -0.43 -3.34
C THR A 39 10.53 -0.39 -2.66
N PRO A 40 10.43 -0.78 -1.38
CA PRO A 40 9.19 -0.67 -0.61
C PRO A 40 8.61 0.75 -0.58
N GLY A 41 9.47 1.77 -0.50
CA GLY A 41 9.04 3.18 -0.46
C GLY A 41 8.36 3.64 -1.76
N GLN A 42 8.80 3.13 -2.91
CA GLN A 42 8.17 3.42 -4.20
C GLN A 42 6.78 2.81 -4.29
N CYS A 43 6.60 1.56 -3.84
CA CYS A 43 5.29 0.92 -3.80
C CYS A 43 4.33 1.65 -2.86
N ASN A 44 4.79 2.00 -1.65
CA ASN A 44 4.02 2.79 -0.68
C ASN A 44 3.51 4.09 -1.30
N MET A 45 4.41 4.87 -1.92
CA MET A 45 4.06 6.15 -2.52
C MET A 45 2.96 6.02 -3.58
N ILE A 46 3.01 4.98 -4.42
CA ILE A 46 2.02 4.78 -5.50
C ILE A 46 0.67 4.36 -4.92
N VAL A 47 0.67 3.34 -4.06
CA VAL A 47 -0.54 2.74 -3.49
C VAL A 47 -1.27 3.73 -2.57
N GLU A 48 -0.52 4.41 -1.71
CA GLU A 48 -1.09 5.32 -0.72
C GLU A 48 -1.63 6.58 -1.39
N ARG A 49 -0.92 7.19 -2.35
CA ARG A 49 -1.42 8.36 -3.09
C ARG A 49 -2.69 8.07 -3.89
N LEU A 50 -2.77 6.90 -4.53
CA LEU A 50 -3.99 6.50 -5.24
C LEU A 50 -5.15 6.31 -4.24
N GLY A 51 -4.89 5.66 -3.10
CA GLY A 51 -5.92 5.49 -2.08
C GLY A 51 -6.38 6.81 -1.46
N ASP A 52 -5.47 7.74 -1.20
CA ASP A 52 -5.81 9.08 -0.71
C ASP A 52 -6.69 9.83 -1.72
N TYR A 53 -6.35 9.78 -3.01
CA TYR A 53 -7.18 10.36 -4.06
C TYR A 53 -8.58 9.73 -4.14
N LEU A 54 -8.68 8.41 -3.98
CA LEU A 54 -9.98 7.73 -3.97
C LEU A 54 -10.82 8.12 -2.75
N ILE A 55 -10.20 8.24 -1.58
CA ILE A 55 -10.86 8.73 -0.36
C ILE A 55 -11.39 10.15 -0.57
N ASP A 56 -10.56 11.05 -1.12
CA ASP A 56 -10.91 12.45 -1.38
C ASP A 56 -12.04 12.60 -2.40
N THR A 57 -12.16 11.66 -3.34
CA THR A 57 -13.22 11.63 -4.36
C THR A 57 -14.49 10.90 -3.91
N GLY A 58 -14.55 10.42 -2.66
CA GLY A 58 -15.73 9.80 -2.05
C GLY A 58 -15.83 8.28 -2.17
N LEU A 59 -14.72 7.61 -2.52
CA LEU A 59 -14.58 6.15 -2.61
C LEU A 59 -13.77 5.55 -1.43
#